data_AF-A0A8X7BGS8-F1
#
_entry.id   AF-A0A8X7BGS8-F1
#
_cell.length_a   1.000
_cell.length_b   1.000
_cell.length_c   1.000
_cell.angle_alpha   90.00
_cell.angle_beta   90.00
_cell.angle_gamma   90.00
#
_symmetry.space_group_name_H-M   'P 1'
#
loop_
_entity.id
_entity.type
_entity.pdbx_description
1 polymer ?
#
loop_
_entity_poly.entity_id
_entity_poly.type
_entity_poly.pdbx_seq_one_letter_code
_entity_poly.pdbx_strand_id
1 'polypeptide(L)'
;MNQLSILKTQFMDKFQRLDTCQNQISEQLLDTEDAMQEYLDDMEDAENYRDRYIEMCTRVDLKVRETIVPTETEKRSFKLPKIELKKFSGEAKDFLAFWSQFQKIHNDKSIAEEDKMQYLLQSVEPKSKAE
;
A
#
# COMPACT_ATOMS: atom_id res chain seq x y z
N MET A 1 -3.92 17.18 12.99
CA MET A 1 -3.07 16.00 13.19
C MET A 1 -3.95 14.78 13.33
N ASN A 2 -3.68 13.72 12.58
CA ASN A 2 -4.45 12.47 12.62
C ASN A 2 -4.16 11.75 13.95
N GLN A 3 -5.16 11.36 14.73
CA GLN A 3 -4.99 10.65 16.01
C GLN A 3 -4.07 9.43 15.89
N LEU A 4 -4.12 8.74 14.74
CA LEU A 4 -3.30 7.58 14.45
C LEU A 4 -1.82 7.93 14.26
N SER A 5 -1.52 9.11 13.71
CA SER A 5 -0.13 9.58 13.56
C SER A 5 0.52 9.91 14.92
N ILE A 6 -0.27 10.42 15.86
CA ILE A 6 0.19 10.69 17.23
C ILE A 6 0.48 9.36 17.93
N LEU A 7 -0.46 8.40 17.85
CA LEU A 7 -0.30 7.08 18.45
C LEU A 7 0.93 6.34 17.87
N LYS A 8 1.13 6.37 16.55
CA LYS A 8 2.31 5.78 15.89
C LYS A 8 3.62 6.38 16.43
N THR A 9 3.66 7.70 16.59
CA THR A 9 4.83 8.40 17.13
C THR A 9 5.11 8.00 18.59
N GLN A 10 4.07 7.93 19.42
CA GLN A 10 4.21 7.51 20.83
C GLN A 10 4.67 6.06 20.98
N PHE A 11 4.16 5.15 20.14
CA PHE A 11 4.62 3.75 20.14
C PHE A 11 6.08 3.64 19.74
N MET A 12 6.50 4.38 18.72
CA MET A 12 7.88 4.37 18.26
C MET A 12 8.85 4.91 19.32
N ASP A 13 8.50 6.00 20.00
CA ASP A 13 9.28 6.52 21.13
C ASP A 13 9.44 5.49 22.25
N LYS A 14 8.34 4.84 22.65
CA LYS A 14 8.38 3.79 23.68
C LYS A 14 9.25 2.62 23.26
N PHE A 15 9.14 2.18 22.01
CA PHE A 15 9.95 1.09 21.48
C PHE A 15 11.43 1.44 21.49
N GLN A 16 11.82 2.64 21.05
CA GLN A 16 13.22 3.07 21.06
C GLN A 16 13.81 3.14 22.47
N ARG A 17 13.03 3.60 23.45
CA ARG A 17 13.44 3.62 24.86
C ARG A 17 13.62 2.22 25.43
N LEU A 18 12.71 1.30 25.09
CA LEU A 18 12.81 -0.11 25.47
C LEU A 18 14.03 -0.76 24.83
N ASP A 19 14.27 -0.56 23.54
CA ASP A 19 15.44 -1.11 22.84
C ASP A 19 16.76 -0.59 23.44
N THR A 20 16.81 0.71 23.79
CA THR A 20 17.96 1.29 24.49
C THR A 20 18.19 0.62 25.85
N CYS A 21 17.13 0.44 26.63
CA CYS A 21 17.20 -0.23 27.93
C CYS A 21 17.62 -1.70 27.79
N GLN A 22 17.09 -2.39 26.79
CA GLN A 22 17.43 -3.79 26.49
C GLN A 22 18.92 -3.92 26.19
N ASN A 23 19.46 -3.06 25.32
CA ASN A 23 20.88 -3.10 24.97
C ASN A 23 21.77 -2.86 26.20
N GLN A 24 21.36 -1.97 27.12
CA GLN A 24 22.07 -1.74 28.39
C GLN A 24 22.03 -2.95 29.33
N ILE A 25 20.88 -3.62 29.43
CA ILE A 25 20.73 -4.84 30.24
C ILE A 25 21.61 -5.96 29.66
N SER A 26 21.54 -6.17 28.36
CA SER A 26 22.35 -7.19 27.67
C SER A 26 23.87 -6.93 27.84
N GLU A 27 24.32 -5.67 27.77
CA GLU A 27 25.72 -5.30 28.04
C GLU A 27 26.12 -5.61 29.50
N GLN A 28 25.28 -5.30 30.47
CA GLN A 28 25.55 -5.62 31.88
C GLN A 28 25.56 -7.12 32.17
N LEU A 29 24.67 -7.88 31.54
CA LEU A 29 24.62 -9.34 31.68
C LEU A 29 25.86 -10.01 31.09
N LEU A 30 26.41 -9.48 29.99
CA LEU A 30 27.67 -9.98 29.41
C LEU A 30 28.87 -9.80 30.34
N ASP A 31 28.88 -8.74 31.14
CA ASP A 31 29.95 -8.45 32.11
C ASP A 31 29.79 -9.23 33.43
N THR A 32 28.67 -9.93 33.63
CA THR A 32 28.37 -10.66 34.86
C THR A 32 28.83 -12.12 34.78
N GLU A 33 29.68 -12.55 35.72
CA GLU A 33 30.08 -13.95 35.83
C GLU A 33 28.85 -14.86 36.08
N ASP A 34 28.83 -16.02 35.41
CA ASP A 34 27.76 -17.02 35.48
C ASP A 34 26.36 -16.56 35.02
N ALA A 35 26.24 -15.42 34.33
CA ALA A 35 24.95 -14.91 33.81
C ALA A 35 24.62 -15.34 32.36
N MET A 36 25.38 -16.26 31.76
CA MET A 36 25.19 -16.62 30.34
C MET A 36 23.80 -17.17 30.02
N GLN A 37 23.21 -17.96 30.91
CA GLN A 37 21.85 -18.48 30.70
C GLN A 37 20.82 -17.35 30.80
N GLU A 38 20.96 -16.46 31.79
CA GLU A 38 20.08 -15.31 31.97
C GLU A 38 20.15 -14.36 30.77
N TYR A 39 21.34 -14.14 30.21
CA TYR A 39 21.53 -13.40 28.96
C TYR A 39 20.78 -14.04 27.78
N LEU A 40 20.85 -15.36 27.62
CA LEU A 40 20.19 -16.05 26.51
C LEU A 40 18.67 -15.99 26.65
N ASP A 41 18.14 -16.21 27.85
CA ASP A 41 16.70 -16.15 28.12
C ASP A 41 16.17 -14.71 27.92
N ASP A 42 16.87 -13.69 28.43
CA ASP A 42 16.56 -12.27 28.23
C ASP A 42 16.60 -11.88 26.74
N MET A 43 17.60 -12.36 25.99
CA MET A 43 17.71 -12.13 24.56
C MET A 43 16.52 -12.72 23.79
N GLU A 44 16.11 -13.94 24.11
CA GLU A 44 14.94 -14.59 23.50
C GLU A 44 13.65 -13.82 23.80
N ASP A 45 13.45 -13.40 25.05
CA ASP A 45 12.30 -12.58 25.45
C ASP A 45 12.28 -11.22 24.72
N ALA A 46 13.44 -10.60 24.53
CA ALA A 46 13.59 -9.35 23.79
C ALA A 46 13.29 -9.51 22.30
N GLU A 47 13.72 -10.61 21.67
CA GLU A 47 13.36 -10.94 20.29
C GLU A 47 11.85 -11.15 20.14
N ASN A 48 11.24 -11.93 21.03
CA ASN A 48 9.80 -12.14 21.06
C ASN A 48 9.01 -10.82 21.18
N TYR A 49 9.49 -9.89 22.00
CA TYR A 49 8.89 -8.55 22.10
C TYR A 49 9.02 -7.75 20.79
N ARG A 50 10.20 -7.76 20.17
CA ARG A 50 10.45 -7.08 18.88
C ARG A 50 9.53 -7.61 17.79
N ASP A 51 9.35 -8.92 17.69
CA ASP A 51 8.44 -9.54 16.72
C ASP A 51 7.00 -9.06 16.91
N ARG A 52 6.50 -9.01 18.15
CA ARG A 52 5.15 -8.52 18.46
C ARG A 52 4.98 -7.05 18.09
N TYR A 53 6.01 -6.22 18.29
CA TYR A 53 5.99 -4.82 17.89
C TYR A 53 5.93 -4.66 16.36
N ILE A 54 6.73 -5.43 15.63
CA ILE A 54 6.75 -5.41 14.16
C ILE A 54 5.41 -5.89 13.59
N GLU A 55 4.84 -6.95 14.16
CA GLU A 55 3.52 -7.46 13.78
C GLU A 55 2.44 -6.37 13.98
N MET A 56 2.45 -5.70 15.13
CA MET A 56 1.53 -4.60 15.41
C MET A 56 1.69 -3.45 14.41
N CYS A 57 2.92 -3.02 14.14
CA CYS A 57 3.20 -1.94 13.18
C CYS A 57 2.68 -2.30 11.79
N THR A 58 2.92 -3.54 11.34
CA THR A 58 2.43 -4.06 10.07
C THR A 58 0.92 -4.01 10.00
N ARG A 59 0.22 -4.44 11.06
CA ARG A 59 -1.25 -4.41 11.14
C ARG A 59 -1.81 -2.99 11.10
N VAL A 60 -1.16 -2.03 11.77
CA VAL A 60 -1.55 -0.62 11.74
C VAL A 60 -1.36 -0.06 10.34
N ASP A 61 -0.21 -0.30 9.71
CA ASP A 61 0.08 0.22 8.37
C ASP A 61 -0.84 -0.40 7.30
N LEU A 62 -1.21 -1.68 7.42
CA LEU A 62 -2.22 -2.31 6.58
C LEU A 62 -3.60 -1.65 6.75
N LYS A 63 -4.06 -1.45 7.98
CA LYS A 63 -5.33 -0.75 8.24
C LYS A 63 -5.34 0.68 7.72
N VAL A 64 -4.22 1.40 7.84
CA VAL A 64 -4.05 2.74 7.26
C VAL A 64 -4.19 2.69 5.74
N ARG A 65 -3.55 1.73 5.09
CA ARG A 65 -3.68 1.54 3.64
C ARG A 65 -5.11 1.20 3.24
N GLU A 66 -5.80 0.34 3.98
CA GLU A 66 -7.22 0.02 3.78
C GLU A 66 -8.16 1.21 4.03
N THR A 67 -7.77 2.20 4.85
CA THR A 67 -8.57 3.42 5.04
C THR A 67 -8.25 4.51 4.03
N ILE A 68 -7.05 4.50 3.45
CA ILE A 68 -6.61 5.45 2.40
C ILE A 68 -7.08 5.00 1.03
N VAL A 69 -7.14 3.68 0.78
CA VAL A 69 -7.91 3.12 -0.33
C VAL A 69 -9.37 3.24 0.09
N PRO A 70 -10.19 4.09 -0.53
CA PRO A 70 -11.62 4.01 -0.31
C PRO A 70 -12.03 2.58 -0.66
N THR A 71 -12.69 1.88 0.26
CA THR A 71 -13.56 0.76 -0.10
C THR A 71 -14.75 1.32 -0.88
N GLU A 72 -14.47 1.91 -2.04
CA GLU A 72 -15.42 2.18 -3.11
C GLU A 72 -15.61 0.89 -3.92
N THR A 73 -15.90 -0.20 -3.21
CA THR A 73 -16.70 -1.29 -3.75
C THR A 73 -18.19 -1.04 -3.48
N GLU A 74 -18.56 0.17 -3.07
CA GLU A 74 -19.86 0.68 -3.46
C GLU A 74 -19.83 0.89 -4.96
N LYS A 75 -20.67 0.13 -5.66
CA LYS A 75 -21.09 0.31 -7.05
C LYS A 75 -21.39 1.77 -7.35
N ARG A 76 -20.37 2.60 -7.52
CA ARG A 76 -20.51 3.95 -8.02
C ARG A 76 -20.74 3.79 -9.51
N SER A 77 -22.01 3.61 -9.87
CA SER A 77 -22.48 3.94 -11.20
C SER A 77 -22.40 5.46 -11.35
N PHE A 78 -21.18 6.01 -11.37
CA PHE A 78 -21.00 7.31 -11.97
C PHE A 78 -21.42 7.12 -13.42
N LYS A 79 -22.50 7.79 -13.80
CA LYS A 79 -22.89 7.91 -15.20
C LYS A 79 -21.74 8.64 -15.88
N LEU A 80 -20.79 7.87 -16.41
CA LEU A 80 -19.71 8.38 -17.23
C LEU A 80 -20.36 9.23 -18.31
N PRO A 81 -19.90 10.47 -18.55
CA PRO A 81 -20.28 11.18 -19.76
C PRO A 81 -20.08 10.23 -20.93
N LYS A 82 -21.08 10.10 -21.80
CA LYS A 82 -20.95 9.36 -23.07
C LYS A 82 -19.93 10.07 -23.93
N ILE A 83 -18.66 9.96 -23.60
CA ILE A 83 -17.58 10.24 -24.53
C ILE A 83 -17.68 9.09 -25.52
N GLU A 84 -18.24 9.38 -26.68
CA GLU A 84 -18.26 8.46 -27.82
C GLU A 84 -16.82 8.34 -28.34
N LEU A 85 -16.00 7.55 -27.64
CA LEU A 85 -14.69 7.17 -28.14
C LEU A 85 -14.89 6.34 -29.39
N LYS A 86 -14.20 6.72 -30.46
CA LYS A 86 -14.24 5.94 -31.69
C LYS A 86 -13.64 4.56 -31.42
N LYS A 87 -14.42 3.53 -31.72
CA LYS A 87 -13.99 2.14 -31.63
C LYS A 87 -12.70 1.93 -32.43
N PHE A 88 -11.70 1.38 -31.76
CA PHE A 88 -10.38 1.08 -32.28
C PHE A 88 -10.34 -0.40 -32.66
N SER A 89 -10.22 -0.66 -33.96
CA SER A 89 -10.18 -1.98 -34.59
C SER A 89 -8.89 -2.77 -34.27
N GLY A 90 -7.89 -2.12 -33.68
CA GLY A 90 -6.56 -2.69 -33.49
C GLY A 90 -5.64 -2.54 -34.71
N GLU A 91 -6.08 -1.86 -35.78
CA GLU A 91 -5.24 -1.59 -36.95
C GLU A 91 -4.29 -0.40 -36.70
N ALA A 92 -3.03 -0.54 -37.12
CA ALA A 92 -2.01 0.51 -36.92
C ALA A 92 -2.37 1.85 -37.58
N LYS A 93 -3.13 1.82 -38.69
CA LYS A 93 -3.61 3.02 -39.41
C LYS A 93 -4.56 3.87 -38.57
N ASP A 94 -5.30 3.24 -37.66
CA ASP A 94 -6.31 3.88 -36.81
C ASP A 94 -5.72 4.29 -35.44
N PHE A 95 -4.49 3.86 -35.12
CA PHE A 95 -3.86 4.09 -33.82
C PHE A 95 -3.64 5.58 -33.53
N LEU A 96 -3.17 6.36 -34.51
CA LEU A 96 -2.95 7.80 -34.33
C LEU A 96 -4.27 8.56 -34.10
N ALA A 97 -5.32 8.18 -34.80
CA ALA A 97 -6.65 8.76 -34.64
C ALA A 97 -7.26 8.41 -33.27
N PHE A 98 -7.06 7.17 -32.82
CA PHE A 98 -7.41 6.70 -31.48
C PHE A 98 -6.64 7.45 -30.39
N TRP A 99 -5.31 7.49 -30.48
CA TRP A 99 -4.45 8.11 -29.46
C TRP A 99 -4.73 9.60 -29.30
N SER A 100 -4.98 10.34 -30.40
CA SER A 100 -5.35 11.77 -30.33
C SER A 100 -6.61 12.03 -29.48
N GLN A 101 -7.54 11.07 -29.45
CA GLN A 101 -8.74 11.14 -28.61
C GLN A 101 -8.45 10.66 -27.19
N PHE A 102 -7.81 9.50 -27.04
CA PHE A 102 -7.54 8.89 -25.73
C PHE A 102 -6.53 9.67 -24.90
N GLN A 103 -5.57 10.37 -25.51
CA GLN A 103 -4.57 11.17 -24.81
C GLN A 103 -5.20 12.26 -23.94
N LYS A 104 -6.36 12.80 -24.33
CA LYS A 104 -7.09 13.78 -23.52
C LYS A 104 -7.56 13.18 -22.19
N ILE A 105 -8.01 11.92 -22.22
CA ILE A 105 -8.41 11.14 -21.04
C ILE A 105 -7.19 10.71 -20.24
N HIS A 106 -6.12 10.27 -20.91
CA HIS A 106 -4.87 9.87 -20.26
C HIS A 106 -4.25 11.01 -19.43
N ASN A 107 -4.25 12.23 -19.99
CA ASN A 107 -3.67 13.41 -19.35
C ASN A 107 -4.61 14.09 -18.34
N ASP A 108 -5.89 13.70 -18.29
CA ASP A 108 -6.83 14.23 -17.32
C ASP A 108 -6.51 13.67 -15.92
N LYS A 109 -6.17 14.56 -14.98
CA LYS A 109 -5.86 14.19 -13.59
C LYS A 109 -7.12 14.05 -12.73
N SER A 110 -8.28 14.46 -13.24
CA SER A 110 -9.57 14.33 -12.54
C SER A 110 -10.18 12.94 -12.69
N ILE A 111 -9.71 12.15 -13.66
CA ILE A 111 -10.13 10.78 -13.93
C ILE A 111 -9.16 9.82 -13.23
N ALA A 112 -9.69 8.89 -12.43
CA ALA A 112 -8.88 7.85 -11.78
C ALA A 112 -8.30 6.87 -12.82
N GLU A 113 -7.16 6.24 -12.51
CA GLU A 113 -6.50 5.31 -13.44
C GLU A 113 -7.37 4.09 -13.80
N GLU A 114 -8.18 3.63 -12.85
CA GLU A 114 -9.19 2.58 -13.05
C GLU A 114 -10.23 2.94 -14.11
N ASP A 115 -10.74 4.18 -14.08
CA ASP A 115 -11.71 4.67 -15.07
C ASP A 115 -11.05 4.84 -16.45
N LYS A 116 -9.78 5.28 -16.50
CA LYS A 116 -9.02 5.34 -17.76
C LYS A 116 -8.87 3.96 -18.40
N MET A 117 -8.68 2.93 -17.59
CA MET A 117 -8.62 1.55 -18.05
C MET A 117 -9.98 1.06 -18.58
N GLN A 118 -11.09 1.46 -17.93
CA GLN A 118 -12.44 1.20 -18.46
C GLN A 118 -12.68 1.92 -19.80
N TYR A 119 -12.27 3.18 -19.94
CA TYR A 119 -12.35 3.91 -21.21
C TYR A 119 -11.56 3.23 -22.32
N LEU A 120 -10.37 2.71 -22.00
CA LEU A 120 -9.55 1.98 -22.95
C LEU A 120 -10.26 0.70 -23.42
N LEU A 121 -10.79 -0.10 -22.49
CA LEU A 121 -11.51 -1.35 -22.79
C LEU A 121 -12.78 -1.11 -23.62
N GLN A 122 -13.52 -0.04 -23.35
CA GLN A 122 -14.70 0.34 -24.15
C GLN A 122 -14.34 0.82 -25.56
N SER A 123 -13.15 1.39 -25.71
CA SER A 123 -12.68 1.92 -27.00
C SER A 123 -12.11 0.84 -27.90
N VAL A 124 -11.72 -0.32 -27.39
CA VAL A 124 -11.18 -1.42 -28.20
C VAL A 124 -12.34 -2.27 -28.69
N GLU A 125 -12.41 -2.53 -30.00
CA GLU A 125 -13.38 -3.48 -30.51
C GLU A 125 -13.05 -4.87 -29.95
N PRO A 126 -14.02 -5.59 -29.37
CA PRO A 126 -13.80 -6.98 -29.03
C PRO A 126 -13.42 -7.69 -30.32
N LYS A 127 -12.19 -8.22 -30.40
CA LYS A 127 -11.82 -9.15 -31.46
C LYS A 127 -12.79 -10.32 -31.34
N SER A 128 -13.81 -10.31 -32.20
CA SER A 128 -14.64 -11.49 -32.40
C SER A 128 -13.67 -12.64 -32.67
N LYS A 129 -13.86 -13.74 -31.93
CA LYS A 129 -12.98 -14.90 -31.95
C LYS A 129 -12.57 -15.22 -33.39
N ALA A 130 -11.27 -15.43 -33.58
CA ALA A 130 -10.78 -16.17 -34.73
C ALA A 130 -11.53 -17.51 -34.79
N GLU A 131 -12.11 -17.79 -35.94
CA GLU A 131 -12.64 -19.11 -36.31
C GLU A 131 -11.49 -20.02 -36.72
#